data_AF-A0A803KPW6-F1
#
_entry.id   AF-A0A803KPW6-F1
#
_cell.length_a   1.000
_cell.length_b   1.000
_cell.length_c   1.000
_cell.angle_alpha   90.00
_cell.angle_beta   90.00
_cell.angle_gamma   90.00
#
_symmetry.space_group_name_H-M   'P 1'
#
loop_
_entity.id
_entity.type
_entity.pdbx_description
1 polymer ?
#
loop_
_entity_poly.entity_id
_entity_poly.type
_entity_poly.pdbx_seq_one_letter_code
_entity_poly.pdbx_strand_id
1 'polypeptide(L)'
;MEELPEHVKWSYYAMVEACEEAEEDLAKEGRSSFVNYTRDQMKTLSKAYIQEVRWCHEKYVPTYYEYMKKIALVTSPYPHGIVASLLGMGEIASKEVFEWACQNPMPDIIKAASTIIRLMNDIGGHKFEQQRKHLASAVQCLMEKHGLLEEEANEKLKEEVEDAWKVINQAMLQPYVIPKPILTRILNLARSANVMYMGYDDGYTHVNQTLKDKVASVLAHPIPMKSFFFADDVL
;
A
#
# COMPACT_ATOMS: atom_id res chain seq x y z
N MET A 1 -14.92 -23.84 -4.28
CA MET A 1 -14.69 -23.25 -5.62
C MET A 1 -15.94 -23.34 -6.48
N GLU A 2 -16.59 -24.50 -6.59
CA GLU A 2 -17.75 -24.70 -7.49
C GLU A 2 -18.89 -23.69 -7.28
N GLU A 3 -19.17 -23.29 -6.04
CA GLU A 3 -20.23 -22.36 -5.66
C GLU A 3 -19.96 -20.86 -5.95
N LEU A 4 -18.73 -20.50 -6.33
CA LEU A 4 -18.39 -19.08 -6.58
C LEU A 4 -18.85 -18.62 -7.98
N PRO A 5 -19.27 -17.35 -8.12
CA PRO A 5 -19.49 -16.76 -9.44
C PRO A 5 -18.24 -16.86 -10.32
N GLU A 6 -18.43 -17.03 -11.62
CA GLU A 6 -17.33 -17.28 -12.56
C GLU A 6 -16.25 -16.21 -12.54
N HIS A 7 -16.62 -14.92 -12.52
CA HIS A 7 -15.66 -13.81 -12.43
C HIS A 7 -14.80 -13.86 -11.15
N VAL A 8 -15.34 -14.34 -10.02
CA VAL A 8 -14.59 -14.49 -8.76
C VAL A 8 -13.60 -15.65 -8.86
N LYS A 9 -13.97 -16.73 -9.55
CA LYS A 9 -13.07 -17.86 -9.80
C LYS A 9 -11.85 -17.42 -10.60
N TRP A 10 -12.03 -16.61 -11.64
CA TRP A 10 -10.92 -16.06 -12.44
C TRP A 10 -9.94 -15.24 -11.61
N SER A 11 -10.44 -14.32 -10.76
CA SER A 11 -9.57 -13.56 -9.86
C SER A 11 -8.82 -14.46 -8.88
N TYR A 12 -9.48 -15.49 -8.34
CA TYR A 12 -8.84 -16.46 -7.45
C TYR A 12 -7.72 -17.24 -8.17
N TYR A 13 -7.98 -17.74 -9.38
CA TYR A 13 -6.98 -18.48 -10.15
C TYR A 13 -5.77 -17.62 -10.47
N ALA A 14 -5.97 -16.38 -10.94
CA ALA A 14 -4.87 -15.45 -11.22
C ALA A 14 -4.01 -15.18 -9.98
N MET A 15 -4.61 -15.07 -8.79
CA MET A 15 -3.85 -14.91 -7.55
C MET A 15 -3.05 -16.16 -7.18
N VAL A 16 -3.62 -17.35 -7.38
CA VAL A 16 -2.94 -18.63 -7.10
C VAL A 16 -1.77 -18.83 -8.06
N GLU A 17 -2.01 -18.63 -9.36
CA GLU A 17 -1.01 -18.74 -10.42
C GLU A 17 0.16 -17.78 -10.16
N ALA A 18 -0.11 -16.52 -9.82
CA ALA A 18 0.95 -15.57 -9.47
C ALA A 18 1.80 -16.00 -8.24
N CYS A 19 1.20 -16.72 -7.28
CA CYS A 19 1.96 -17.27 -6.16
C CYS A 19 2.79 -18.49 -6.59
N GLU A 20 2.25 -19.36 -7.46
CA GLU A 20 2.95 -20.53 -7.99
C GLU A 20 4.14 -20.12 -8.85
N GLU A 21 3.96 -19.14 -9.75
CA GLU A 21 5.05 -18.53 -10.53
C GLU A 21 6.16 -17.97 -9.62
N ALA A 22 5.78 -17.24 -8.56
CA ALA A 22 6.75 -16.72 -7.60
C ALA A 22 7.49 -17.84 -6.84
N GLU A 23 6.82 -18.97 -6.53
CA GLU A 23 7.45 -20.12 -5.90
C GLU A 23 8.47 -20.78 -6.82
N GLU A 24 8.15 -20.92 -8.11
CA GLU A 24 9.04 -21.47 -9.13
C GLU A 24 10.27 -20.59 -9.35
N ASP A 25 10.08 -19.27 -9.46
CA ASP A 25 11.18 -18.32 -9.63
C ASP A 25 12.16 -18.35 -8.46
N LEU A 26 11.63 -18.42 -7.23
CA LEU A 26 12.43 -18.44 -6.00
C LEU A 26 12.99 -19.83 -5.66
N ALA A 27 12.61 -20.89 -6.39
CA ALA A 27 13.10 -22.25 -6.13
C ALA A 27 14.61 -22.37 -6.33
N LYS A 28 15.15 -21.63 -7.31
CA LYS A 28 16.60 -21.60 -7.60
C LYS A 28 17.42 -20.98 -6.46
N GLU A 29 16.79 -20.11 -5.66
CA GLU A 29 17.38 -19.49 -4.48
C GLU A 29 17.13 -20.31 -3.20
N GLY A 30 16.35 -21.41 -3.26
CA GLY A 30 15.92 -22.15 -2.09
C GLY A 30 14.88 -21.40 -1.24
N ARG A 31 14.19 -20.41 -1.81
CA ARG A 31 13.33 -19.45 -1.09
C ARG A 31 11.84 -19.56 -1.47
N SER A 32 11.41 -20.59 -2.20
CA SER A 32 9.99 -20.80 -2.57
C SER A 32 9.06 -20.75 -1.36
N SER A 33 9.49 -21.31 -0.22
CA SER A 33 8.68 -21.33 1.00
C SER A 33 8.35 -19.93 1.55
N PHE A 34 9.07 -18.88 1.14
CA PHE A 34 8.85 -17.51 1.60
C PHE A 34 7.57 -16.91 0.98
N VAL A 35 7.09 -17.45 -0.14
CA VAL A 35 5.80 -17.06 -0.74
C VAL A 35 4.63 -17.34 0.22
N ASN A 36 4.78 -18.28 1.16
CA ASN A 36 3.76 -18.54 2.18
C ASN A 36 3.47 -17.30 3.05
N TYR A 37 4.47 -16.46 3.35
CA TYR A 37 4.24 -15.22 4.10
C TYR A 37 3.28 -14.30 3.34
N THR A 38 3.49 -14.13 2.03
CA THR A 38 2.61 -13.35 1.16
C THR A 38 1.21 -13.97 1.09
N ARG A 39 1.12 -15.29 0.91
CA ARG A 39 -0.15 -16.03 0.86
C ARG A 39 -0.97 -15.86 2.14
N ASP A 40 -0.32 -15.87 3.29
CA ASP A 40 -1.00 -15.69 4.58
C ASP A 40 -1.43 -14.22 4.81
N GLN A 41 -0.65 -13.25 4.35
CA GLN A 41 -1.08 -11.85 4.29
C GLN A 41 -2.27 -11.65 3.34
N MET A 42 -2.29 -12.30 2.17
CA MET A 42 -3.44 -12.27 1.25
C MET A 42 -4.72 -12.84 1.91
N LYS A 43 -4.61 -13.95 2.64
CA LYS A 43 -5.75 -14.51 3.39
C LYS A 43 -6.25 -13.54 4.45
N THR A 44 -5.34 -12.87 5.16
CA THR A 44 -5.67 -11.87 6.18
C THR A 44 -6.39 -10.67 5.57
N LEU A 45 -5.86 -10.15 4.47
CA LEU A 45 -6.47 -9.09 3.67
C LEU A 45 -7.87 -9.46 3.18
N SER A 46 -8.03 -10.67 2.62
CA SER A 46 -9.32 -11.15 2.10
C SER A 46 -10.39 -11.25 3.19
N LYS A 47 -10.02 -11.73 4.38
CA LYS A 47 -10.94 -11.78 5.54
C LYS A 47 -11.35 -10.37 5.99
N ALA A 48 -10.41 -9.41 5.96
CA ALA A 48 -10.70 -8.03 6.31
C ALA A 48 -11.64 -7.37 5.27
N TYR A 49 -11.43 -7.59 3.98
CA TYR A 49 -12.36 -7.12 2.94
C TYR A 49 -13.77 -7.70 3.10
N ILE A 50 -13.90 -8.99 3.43
CA ILE A 50 -15.22 -9.59 3.74
C ILE A 50 -15.89 -8.86 4.91
N GLN A 51 -15.11 -8.47 5.93
CA GLN A 51 -15.65 -7.73 7.07
C GLN A 51 -16.06 -6.29 6.70
N GLU A 52 -15.35 -5.61 5.79
CA GLU A 52 -15.81 -4.30 5.27
C GLU A 52 -17.11 -4.43 4.48
N VAL A 53 -17.23 -5.46 3.65
CA VAL A 53 -18.47 -5.76 2.92
C VAL A 53 -19.63 -6.03 3.88
N ARG A 54 -19.40 -6.77 4.98
CA ARG A 54 -20.41 -7.00 6.02
C ARG A 54 -20.85 -5.68 6.67
N TRP A 55 -19.90 -4.84 7.08
CA TRP A 55 -20.22 -3.52 7.65
C TRP A 55 -21.04 -2.67 6.67
N CYS A 56 -20.67 -2.69 5.39
CA CYS A 56 -21.43 -2.01 4.35
C CYS A 56 -22.85 -2.56 4.20
N HIS A 57 -23.03 -3.88 4.21
CA HIS A 57 -24.35 -4.52 4.07
C HIS A 57 -25.26 -4.28 5.27
N GLU A 58 -24.70 -4.38 6.48
CA GLU A 58 -25.40 -4.17 7.76
C GLU A 58 -25.66 -2.70 8.06
N LYS A 59 -25.13 -1.79 7.23
CA LYS A 59 -25.12 -0.35 7.46
C LYS A 59 -24.45 0.07 8.76
N TYR A 60 -23.43 -0.69 9.15
CA TYR A 60 -22.66 -0.43 10.34
C TYR A 60 -21.59 0.62 10.06
N VAL A 61 -21.64 1.73 10.80
CA VAL A 61 -20.58 2.74 10.81
C VAL A 61 -19.71 2.50 12.05
N PRO A 62 -18.47 2.00 11.89
CA PRO A 62 -17.56 1.80 13.02
C PRO A 62 -17.12 3.15 13.62
N THR A 63 -16.66 3.12 14.86
CA THR A 63 -15.92 4.29 15.39
C THR A 63 -14.58 4.44 14.68
N TYR A 64 -14.04 5.66 14.57
CA TYR A 64 -12.71 5.89 13.95
C TYR A 64 -11.62 4.96 14.50
N TYR A 65 -11.55 4.81 15.83
CA TYR A 65 -10.60 3.91 16.48
C TYR A 65 -10.80 2.44 16.07
N GLU A 66 -12.05 1.99 16.00
CA GLU A 66 -12.39 0.63 15.59
C GLU A 66 -12.03 0.39 14.13
N TYR A 67 -12.40 1.32 13.25
CA TYR A 67 -12.06 1.29 11.83
C TYR A 67 -10.55 1.16 11.62
N MET A 68 -9.78 2.12 12.16
CA MET A 68 -8.33 2.17 11.98
C MET A 68 -7.63 0.96 12.59
N LYS A 69 -8.03 0.53 13.80
CA LYS A 69 -7.33 -0.56 14.49
C LYS A 69 -7.70 -1.95 13.96
N LYS A 70 -8.95 -2.18 13.57
CA LYS A 70 -9.43 -3.53 13.26
C LYS A 70 -9.39 -3.88 11.77
N ILE A 71 -9.55 -2.89 10.89
CA ILE A 71 -9.75 -3.17 9.46
C ILE A 71 -8.86 -2.32 8.54
N ALA A 72 -8.84 -1.00 8.73
CA ALA A 72 -8.42 -0.06 7.69
C ALA A 72 -6.95 -0.20 7.29
N LEU A 73 -6.09 -0.51 8.28
CA LEU A 73 -4.66 -0.74 8.05
C LEU A 73 -4.41 -2.06 7.33
N VAL A 74 -5.21 -3.10 7.62
CA VAL A 74 -5.09 -4.40 6.94
C VAL A 74 -5.57 -4.26 5.50
N THR A 75 -6.69 -3.55 5.27
CA THR A 75 -7.30 -3.33 3.95
C THR A 75 -6.61 -2.24 3.13
N SER A 76 -5.49 -1.67 3.62
CA SER A 76 -4.68 -0.61 2.97
C SER A 76 -3.75 -1.10 1.84
N PRO A 77 -3.97 -2.29 1.31
CA PRO A 77 -3.00 -3.29 0.79
C PRO A 77 -1.54 -3.29 1.26
N TYR A 78 -1.05 -2.32 2.04
CA TYR A 78 0.38 -2.14 2.28
C TYR A 78 1.04 -3.22 3.13
N PRO A 79 0.42 -3.80 4.18
CA PRO A 79 1.05 -4.91 4.90
C PRO A 79 1.37 -6.09 3.98
N HIS A 80 0.40 -6.47 3.15
CA HIS A 80 0.58 -7.49 2.12
C HIS A 80 1.61 -7.08 1.06
N GLY A 81 1.48 -5.86 0.51
CA GLY A 81 2.38 -5.36 -0.55
C GLY A 81 3.83 -5.23 -0.10
N ILE A 82 4.07 -4.84 1.16
CA ILE A 82 5.40 -4.81 1.76
C ILE A 82 5.98 -6.21 1.78
N VAL A 83 5.27 -7.20 2.36
CA VAL A 83 5.73 -8.59 2.44
C VAL A 83 5.99 -9.17 1.06
N ALA A 84 5.07 -8.97 0.10
CA ALA A 84 5.26 -9.39 -1.29
C ALA A 84 6.52 -8.78 -1.92
N SER A 85 6.77 -7.49 -1.68
CA SER A 85 7.94 -6.79 -2.25
C SER A 85 9.30 -7.29 -1.71
N LEU A 86 9.31 -8.02 -0.58
CA LEU A 86 10.52 -8.59 0.00
C LEU A 86 10.99 -9.86 -0.72
N LEU A 87 10.09 -10.55 -1.44
CA LEU A 87 10.40 -11.80 -2.13
C LEU A 87 11.58 -11.63 -3.09
N GLY A 88 11.54 -10.58 -3.91
CA GLY A 88 12.58 -10.24 -4.88
C GLY A 88 13.80 -9.49 -4.32
N MET A 89 14.01 -9.48 -3.00
CA MET A 89 15.15 -8.78 -2.38
C MET A 89 16.35 -9.68 -2.03
N GLY A 90 16.32 -10.95 -2.47
CA GLY A 90 17.39 -11.93 -2.21
C GLY A 90 17.67 -12.13 -0.72
N GLU A 91 18.90 -12.50 -0.39
CA GLU A 91 19.36 -12.83 0.97
C GLU A 91 19.18 -11.70 2.00
N ILE A 92 19.07 -10.44 1.56
CA ILE A 92 18.84 -9.30 2.47
C ILE A 92 17.47 -9.42 3.16
N ALA A 93 16.49 -10.02 2.48
CA ALA A 93 15.20 -10.36 3.05
C ALA A 93 15.25 -11.78 3.63
N SER A 94 15.90 -11.91 4.77
CA SER A 94 16.01 -13.17 5.51
C SER A 94 14.66 -13.58 6.12
N LYS A 95 14.60 -14.82 6.62
CA LYS A 95 13.40 -15.34 7.30
C LYS A 95 12.99 -14.45 8.49
N GLU A 96 13.96 -13.95 9.26
CA GLU A 96 13.74 -13.06 10.39
C GLU A 96 13.10 -11.74 9.96
N VAL A 97 13.42 -11.24 8.76
CA VAL A 97 12.78 -10.04 8.19
C VAL A 97 11.32 -10.31 7.84
N PHE A 98 11.02 -11.46 7.24
CA PHE A 98 9.64 -11.86 6.95
C PHE A 98 8.83 -12.06 8.24
N GLU A 99 9.39 -12.76 9.22
CA GLU A 99 8.78 -12.97 10.53
C GLU A 99 8.52 -11.62 11.21
N TRP A 100 9.50 -10.70 11.23
CA TRP A 100 9.35 -9.34 11.73
C TRP A 100 8.23 -8.58 11.02
N ALA A 101 8.21 -8.59 9.69
CA ALA A 101 7.21 -7.86 8.90
C ALA A 101 5.77 -8.36 9.14
N CYS A 102 5.63 -9.64 9.50
CA CYS A 102 4.34 -10.29 9.77
C CYS A 102 3.93 -10.28 11.25
N GLN A 103 4.68 -9.61 12.14
CA GLN A 103 4.38 -9.61 13.58
C GLN A 103 3.03 -8.96 13.90
N ASN A 104 2.44 -9.41 15.00
CA ASN A 104 1.31 -8.77 15.65
C ASN A 104 1.66 -8.50 17.13
N PRO A 105 1.78 -7.24 17.56
CA PRO A 105 1.43 -6.01 16.85
C PRO A 105 2.34 -5.72 15.63
N MET A 106 1.77 -5.08 14.62
CA MET A 106 2.44 -4.69 13.38
C MET A 106 3.62 -3.75 13.68
N PRO A 107 4.80 -3.91 13.02
CA PRO A 107 5.92 -3.01 13.19
C PRO A 107 5.57 -1.55 12.88
N ASP A 108 6.10 -0.61 13.66
CA ASP A 108 5.70 0.80 13.60
C ASP A 108 5.90 1.44 12.22
N ILE A 109 6.99 1.12 11.51
CA ILE A 109 7.23 1.65 10.16
C ILE A 109 6.22 1.10 9.14
N ILE A 110 5.83 -0.17 9.24
CA ILE A 110 4.81 -0.80 8.38
C ILE A 110 3.44 -0.22 8.69
N LYS A 111 3.14 -0.04 9.98
CA LYS A 111 1.92 0.62 10.46
C LYS A 111 1.83 2.05 9.94
N ALA A 112 2.91 2.83 10.05
CA ALA A 112 2.95 4.20 9.56
C ALA A 112 2.77 4.27 8.03
N ALA A 113 3.46 3.42 7.27
CA ALA A 113 3.27 3.34 5.82
C ALA A 113 1.81 2.98 5.45
N SER A 114 1.21 2.04 6.17
CA SER A 114 -0.19 1.62 6.00
C SER A 114 -1.18 2.74 6.36
N THR A 115 -0.90 3.50 7.42
CA THR A 115 -1.69 4.68 7.80
C THR A 115 -1.64 5.73 6.70
N ILE A 116 -0.47 6.04 6.15
CA ILE A 116 -0.32 7.05 5.08
C ILE A 116 -1.19 6.69 3.89
N ILE A 117 -1.04 5.48 3.32
CA ILE A 117 -1.84 5.10 2.15
C ILE A 117 -3.33 5.07 2.46
N ARG A 118 -3.73 4.56 3.62
CA ARG A 118 -5.14 4.43 4.01
C ARG A 118 -5.78 5.81 4.12
N LEU A 119 -5.19 6.71 4.88
CA LEU A 119 -5.75 8.04 5.10
C LEU A 119 -5.73 8.88 3.82
N MET A 120 -4.66 8.81 3.02
CA MET A 120 -4.63 9.51 1.74
C MET A 120 -5.68 8.98 0.75
N ASN A 121 -5.89 7.66 0.72
CA ASN A 121 -6.94 7.03 -0.08
C ASN A 121 -8.33 7.45 0.40
N ASP A 122 -8.61 7.42 1.70
CA ASP A 122 -9.90 7.83 2.25
C ASP A 122 -10.18 9.32 1.99
N ILE A 123 -9.20 10.21 2.20
CA ILE A 123 -9.38 11.64 1.92
C ILE A 123 -9.66 11.87 0.42
N GLY A 124 -8.87 11.27 -0.47
CA GLY A 124 -9.04 11.46 -1.92
C GLY A 124 -10.25 10.74 -2.52
N GLY A 125 -10.64 9.61 -1.95
CA GLY A 125 -11.66 8.70 -2.51
C GLY A 125 -13.06 8.86 -1.90
N HIS A 126 -13.20 9.37 -0.67
CA HIS A 126 -14.46 9.25 0.07
C HIS A 126 -15.69 9.78 -0.70
N LYS A 127 -15.57 10.89 -1.45
CA LYS A 127 -16.70 11.44 -2.22
C LYS A 127 -17.20 10.48 -3.28
N PHE A 128 -16.28 9.82 -3.99
CA PHE A 128 -16.62 8.81 -4.99
C PHE A 128 -17.16 7.53 -4.33
N GLU A 129 -16.57 7.12 -3.20
CA GLU A 129 -17.01 5.95 -2.44
C GLU A 129 -18.43 6.09 -1.89
N GLN A 130 -18.79 7.29 -1.41
CA GLN A 130 -20.16 7.59 -0.95
C GLN A 130 -21.20 7.43 -2.07
N GLN A 131 -20.86 7.75 -3.33
CA GLN A 131 -21.77 7.54 -4.47
C GLN A 131 -22.08 6.05 -4.71
N ARG A 132 -21.16 5.16 -4.34
CA ARG A 132 -21.30 3.70 -4.47
C ARG A 132 -21.91 3.05 -3.24
N LYS A 133 -22.43 3.84 -2.30
CA LYS A 133 -22.98 3.40 -1.01
C LYS A 133 -21.95 2.67 -0.14
N HIS A 134 -20.66 2.96 -0.31
CA HIS A 134 -19.65 2.55 0.64
C HIS A 134 -19.80 3.40 1.91
N LEU A 135 -19.97 2.77 3.06
CA LEU A 135 -20.47 3.49 4.25
C LEU A 135 -19.37 4.02 5.17
N ALA A 136 -18.19 3.41 5.20
CA ALA A 136 -17.15 3.76 6.15
C ALA A 136 -15.83 4.09 5.45
N SER A 137 -15.43 5.35 5.50
CA SER A 137 -14.03 5.80 5.38
C SER A 137 -13.63 6.46 6.71
N ALA A 138 -12.34 6.71 6.91
CA ALA A 138 -11.84 7.50 8.03
C ALA A 138 -12.57 8.86 8.16
N VAL A 139 -12.88 9.51 7.03
CA VAL A 139 -13.60 10.79 6.99
C VAL A 139 -15.00 10.61 7.59
N GLN A 140 -15.78 9.64 7.12
CA GLN A 140 -17.13 9.38 7.65
C GLN A 140 -17.11 8.96 9.13
N CYS A 141 -16.14 8.13 9.53
CA CYS A 141 -16.00 7.69 10.92
C CYS A 141 -15.73 8.87 11.89
N LEU A 142 -15.01 9.90 11.43
CA LEU A 142 -14.78 11.12 12.22
C LEU A 142 -16.00 12.05 12.23
N MET A 143 -16.66 12.22 11.09
CA MET A 143 -17.85 13.08 10.97
C MET A 143 -19.02 12.57 11.83
N GLU A 144 -19.36 11.28 11.76
CA GLU A 144 -20.52 10.75 12.50
C GLU A 144 -20.36 10.83 14.02
N LYS A 145 -19.17 10.52 14.55
CA LYS A 145 -18.98 10.42 16.00
C LYS A 145 -18.69 11.76 16.68
N HIS A 146 -17.99 12.66 15.98
CA HIS A 146 -17.55 13.92 16.56
C HIS A 146 -18.37 15.13 16.09
N GLY A 147 -19.33 14.94 15.18
CA GLY A 147 -20.10 16.03 14.59
C GLY A 147 -19.23 17.01 13.80
N LEU A 148 -18.04 16.55 13.36
CA LEU A 148 -17.09 17.38 12.63
C LEU A 148 -17.61 17.66 11.24
N LEU A 149 -17.29 18.85 10.75
CA LEU A 149 -17.40 19.17 9.34
C LEU A 149 -16.39 18.33 8.55
N GLU A 150 -16.69 18.07 7.27
CA GLU A 150 -15.80 17.33 6.36
C GLU A 150 -14.38 17.95 6.33
N GLU A 151 -14.30 19.28 6.33
CA GLU A 151 -13.03 20.01 6.35
C GLU A 151 -12.21 19.74 7.62
N GLU A 152 -12.85 19.80 8.79
CA GLU A 152 -12.19 19.53 10.08
C GLU A 152 -11.75 18.06 10.21
N ALA A 153 -12.55 17.14 9.68
CA ALA A 153 -12.17 15.72 9.62
C ALA A 153 -10.94 15.54 8.72
N ASN A 154 -10.93 16.15 7.53
CA ASN A 154 -9.81 16.09 6.62
C ASN A 154 -8.53 16.69 7.22
N GLU A 155 -8.62 17.83 7.91
CA GLU A 155 -7.46 18.44 8.59
C GLU A 155 -6.83 17.49 9.61
N LYS A 156 -7.65 16.87 10.48
CA LYS A 156 -7.15 15.89 11.46
C LYS A 156 -6.48 14.69 10.80
N LEU A 157 -7.05 14.16 9.73
CA LEU A 157 -6.44 13.03 9.02
C LEU A 157 -5.12 13.41 8.34
N LYS A 158 -4.99 14.66 7.86
CA LYS A 158 -3.72 15.17 7.33
C LYS A 158 -2.65 15.28 8.41
N GLU A 159 -3.00 15.75 9.60
CA GLU A 159 -2.09 15.75 10.76
C GLU A 159 -1.62 14.33 11.11
N GLU A 160 -2.52 13.34 11.10
CA GLU A 160 -2.14 11.94 11.33
C GLU A 160 -1.23 11.37 10.23
N VAL A 161 -1.39 11.78 8.97
CA VAL A 161 -0.46 11.45 7.88
C VAL A 161 0.92 12.06 8.14
N GLU A 162 0.99 13.31 8.58
CA GLU A 162 2.25 13.97 8.94
C GLU A 162 2.96 13.26 10.12
N ASP A 163 2.20 12.84 11.13
CA ASP A 163 2.74 12.09 12.26
C ASP A 163 3.26 10.71 11.84
N ALA A 164 2.56 10.02 10.94
CA ALA A 164 3.04 8.77 10.36
C ALA A 164 4.36 8.98 9.57
N TRP A 165 4.52 10.10 8.85
CA TRP A 165 5.79 10.44 8.22
C TRP A 165 6.93 10.64 9.23
N LYS A 166 6.66 11.25 10.39
CA LYS A 166 7.66 11.40 11.48
C LYS A 166 8.12 10.04 12.00
N VAL A 167 7.22 9.06 12.14
CA VAL A 167 7.56 7.69 12.54
C VAL A 167 8.49 7.01 11.51
N ILE A 168 8.17 7.11 10.21
CA ILE A 168 9.05 6.57 9.16
C ILE A 168 10.43 7.25 9.20
N ASN A 169 10.48 8.57 9.33
CA ASN A 169 11.74 9.31 9.41
C ASN A 169 12.58 8.88 10.61
N GLN A 170 11.96 8.70 11.78
CA GLN A 170 12.65 8.21 12.97
C GLN A 170 13.20 6.80 12.75
N ALA A 171 12.41 5.88 12.18
CA ALA A 171 12.85 4.52 11.88
C ALA A 171 14.06 4.47 10.94
N MET A 172 14.20 5.44 10.03
CA MET A 172 15.35 5.55 9.14
C MET A 172 16.63 6.03 9.84
N LEU A 173 16.53 6.63 11.03
CA LEU A 173 17.63 7.19 11.82
C LEU A 173 18.12 6.29 12.98
N GLN A 174 17.30 5.34 13.43
CA GLN A 174 17.64 4.46 14.55
C GLN A 174 18.71 3.41 14.17
N PRO A 175 19.46 2.86 15.15
CA PRO A 175 20.32 1.70 14.92
C PRO A 175 19.53 0.56 14.30
N TYR A 176 20.05 0.00 13.20
CA TYR A 176 19.29 -0.91 12.36
C TYR A 176 19.25 -2.33 12.94
N VAL A 177 18.12 -2.72 13.54
CA VAL A 177 17.79 -4.14 13.78
C VAL A 177 17.43 -4.83 12.46
N ILE A 178 16.83 -4.08 11.53
CA ILE A 178 16.43 -4.53 10.20
C ILE A 178 17.32 -3.86 9.14
N PRO A 179 17.80 -4.57 8.11
CA PRO A 179 18.67 -3.99 7.09
C PRO A 179 18.08 -2.74 6.43
N LYS A 180 18.88 -1.69 6.30
CA LYS A 180 18.48 -0.41 5.69
C LYS A 180 17.81 -0.54 4.30
N PRO A 181 18.21 -1.45 3.41
CA PRO A 181 17.50 -1.66 2.14
C PRO A 181 16.02 -2.06 2.31
N ILE A 182 15.70 -2.86 3.35
CA ILE A 182 14.32 -3.25 3.68
C ILE A 182 13.52 -2.04 4.13
N LEU A 183 14.08 -1.20 5.02
CA LEU A 183 13.43 0.03 5.46
C LEU A 183 13.22 1.01 4.29
N THR A 184 14.21 1.08 3.38
CA THR A 184 14.12 1.91 2.16
C THR A 184 13.01 1.43 1.23
N ARG A 185 12.77 0.12 1.12
CA ARG A 185 11.63 -0.45 0.36
C ARG A 185 10.30 0.04 0.94
N ILE A 186 10.13 -0.04 2.26
CA ILE A 186 8.91 0.41 2.95
C ILE A 186 8.72 1.93 2.78
N LEU A 187 9.79 2.72 2.95
CA LEU A 187 9.78 4.16 2.71
C LEU A 187 9.34 4.50 1.27
N ASN A 188 9.84 3.76 0.27
CA ASN A 188 9.49 4.01 -1.12
C ASN A 188 8.05 3.62 -1.45
N LEU A 189 7.48 2.60 -0.79
CA LEU A 189 6.04 2.33 -0.84
C LEU A 189 5.24 3.48 -0.19
N ALA A 190 5.66 4.01 0.95
CA ALA A 190 4.99 5.20 1.51
C ALA A 190 5.07 6.41 0.55
N ARG A 191 6.20 6.59 -0.15
CA ARG A 191 6.34 7.65 -1.16
C ARG A 191 5.45 7.44 -2.38
N SER A 192 5.20 6.20 -2.80
CA SER A 192 4.30 5.95 -3.92
C SER A 192 2.86 6.37 -3.59
N ALA A 193 2.42 6.21 -2.33
CA ALA A 193 1.12 6.74 -1.88
C ALA A 193 1.04 8.26 -2.11
N ASN A 194 2.07 9.01 -1.69
CA ASN A 194 2.14 10.45 -1.94
C ASN A 194 2.11 10.82 -3.43
N VAL A 195 2.69 9.99 -4.30
CA VAL A 195 2.69 10.24 -5.75
C VAL A 195 1.29 10.01 -6.33
N MET A 196 0.62 8.93 -5.92
CA MET A 196 -0.70 8.54 -6.41
C MET A 196 -1.81 9.46 -5.89
N TYR A 197 -1.73 9.87 -4.64
CA TYR A 197 -2.74 10.68 -3.96
C TYR A 197 -2.28 12.13 -3.73
N MET A 198 -1.37 12.60 -4.59
CA MET A 198 -0.83 13.95 -4.50
C MET A 198 -1.95 14.99 -4.61
N GLY A 199 -2.01 15.91 -3.64
CA GLY A 199 -3.10 16.89 -3.58
C GLY A 199 -4.39 16.37 -2.97
N TYR A 200 -4.38 15.16 -2.39
CA TYR A 200 -5.54 14.52 -1.77
C TYR A 200 -6.68 14.24 -2.76
N ASP A 201 -6.32 13.75 -3.94
CA ASP A 201 -7.23 13.26 -4.99
C ASP A 201 -6.90 11.80 -5.29
N ASP A 202 -7.87 11.00 -5.75
CA ASP A 202 -7.64 9.60 -6.13
C ASP A 202 -7.01 9.50 -7.52
N GLY A 203 -5.72 9.84 -7.60
CA GLY A 203 -4.94 9.72 -8.83
C GLY A 203 -4.64 8.28 -9.23
N TYR A 204 -4.94 7.27 -8.40
CA TYR A 204 -4.80 5.87 -8.77
C TYR A 204 -5.96 5.41 -9.66
N THR A 205 -7.19 5.65 -9.23
CA THR A 205 -8.39 5.33 -10.01
C THR A 205 -8.64 6.36 -11.10
N HIS A 206 -8.48 7.64 -10.78
CA HIS A 206 -8.72 8.77 -11.67
C HIS A 206 -7.38 9.40 -12.09
N VAL A 207 -6.63 8.66 -12.90
CA VAL A 207 -5.28 9.03 -13.33
C VAL A 207 -5.24 10.42 -13.97
N ASN A 208 -4.75 11.39 -13.21
CA ASN A 208 -4.58 12.77 -13.66
C ASN A 208 -3.38 12.93 -14.61
N GLN A 209 -3.31 14.08 -15.29
CA GLN A 209 -2.25 14.35 -16.26
C GLN A 209 -0.86 14.29 -15.61
N THR A 210 -0.73 14.80 -14.38
CA THR A 210 0.52 14.77 -13.61
C THR A 210 1.07 13.36 -13.44
N LEU A 211 0.21 12.37 -13.13
CA LEU A 211 0.65 10.98 -12.98
C LEU A 211 1.01 10.36 -14.34
N LYS A 212 0.25 10.67 -15.40
CA LYS A 212 0.57 10.23 -16.78
C LYS A 212 1.94 10.74 -17.23
N ASP A 213 2.23 12.01 -16.98
CA ASP A 213 3.49 12.64 -17.35
C ASP A 213 4.66 12.02 -16.60
N LYS A 214 4.48 11.73 -15.29
CA LYS A 214 5.48 11.00 -14.48
C LYS A 214 5.75 9.61 -15.06
N VAL A 215 4.70 8.84 -15.38
CA VAL A 215 4.86 7.50 -15.98
C VAL A 215 5.58 7.60 -17.33
N ALA A 216 5.17 8.52 -18.21
CA ALA A 216 5.81 8.72 -19.50
C ALA A 216 7.28 9.13 -19.37
N SER A 217 7.62 9.98 -18.40
CA SER A 217 9.00 10.40 -18.15
C SER A 217 9.93 9.27 -17.70
N VAL A 218 9.39 8.22 -17.07
CA VAL A 218 10.18 7.08 -16.57
C VAL A 218 10.24 5.94 -17.57
N LEU A 219 9.13 5.67 -18.28
CA LEU A 219 8.97 4.46 -19.10
C LEU A 219 8.93 4.70 -20.61
N ALA A 220 8.62 5.91 -21.07
CA ALA A 220 8.41 6.19 -22.50
C ALA A 220 9.42 7.18 -23.08
N HIS A 221 9.83 8.19 -22.31
CA HIS A 221 10.68 9.28 -22.79
C HIS A 221 12.11 9.14 -22.27
N PRO A 222 13.08 8.75 -23.11
CA PRO A 222 14.47 8.70 -22.69
C PRO A 222 15.02 10.11 -22.43
N ILE A 223 15.98 10.21 -21.51
CA ILE A 223 16.71 11.46 -21.26
C ILE A 223 17.56 11.77 -22.50
N PRO A 224 17.39 12.93 -23.16
CA PRO A 224 18.20 13.27 -24.32
C PRO A 224 19.69 13.36 -23.94
N MET A 225 20.53 12.55 -24.58
CA MET A 225 21.98 12.69 -24.45
C MET A 225 22.45 13.82 -25.36
N LYS A 226 23.11 14.84 -24.79
CA LYS A 226 23.86 15.80 -25.60
C LYS A 226 25.10 15.09 -26.13
N SER A 227 25.20 14.94 -27.45
CA SER A 227 26.46 14.56 -28.10
C SER A 227 27.46 15.69 -27.89
N PHE A 228 28.43 15.49 -27.00
CA PHE A 228 29.67 16.25 -27.05
C PHE A 228 30.43 15.76 -28.28
N PHE A 229 30.18 16.39 -29.43
CA PHE A 229 31.11 16.28 -30.55
C PHE A 229 32.40 16.93 -30.07
N PHE A 230 33.41 16.11 -29.78
CA PHE A 230 34.78 16.57 -29.97
C PHE A 230 34.86 16.90 -31.45
N ALA A 231 35.00 18.20 -31.75
CA ALA A 231 35.50 18.59 -33.05
C ALA A 231 36.88 17.94 -33.15
N ASP A 232 36.97 16.85 -33.91
CA ASP A 232 38.23 16.43 -34.48
C ASP A 232 38.62 17.54 -35.46
N ASP A 233 39.24 18.60 -34.92
CA ASP A 233 40.11 19.49 -35.67
C ASP A 233 41.30 18.64 -36.11
N VAL A 234 41.12 17.93 -37.22
CA VAL A 234 42.19 17.28 -37.97
C VAL A 234 42.27 17.94 -39.35
N LEU A 235 43.32 18.76 -39.44
CA LEU A 235 43.99 19.39 -40.60
C LEU A 235 43.45 20.73 -41.10
#